data_AF-A0A9D8M0Z1-F1
#
_entry.id   AF-A0A9D8M0Z1-F1
#
_cell.length_a   1.000
_cell.length_b   1.000
_cell.length_c   1.000
_cell.angle_alpha   90.00
_cell.angle_beta   90.00
_cell.angle_gamma   90.00
#
_symmetry.space_group_name_H-M   'P 1'
#
loop_
_entity.id
_entity.type
_entity.pdbx_description
1 polymer ?
#
loop_
_entity_poly.entity_id
_entity_poly.type
_entity_poly.pdbx_seq_one_letter_code
_entity_poly.pdbx_strand_id
1 'polypeptide(L)'
;MRIERSVTSVSWIPSEAVTGVARGAFAARALRYDDPPPDRLIELDAMRRAGVFRFANELRAWIEVDDGRITGHGYAGRGYVSDTKVKLGPRGMVFKGVSYPELRARPEVAATSVRFVQTTGGRTGAPLPALPGGGRPPFAVVPPSVWTTLALTIHVDGTHTYEVVGASPFPRHWIYDDEG
;
A
#
# COMPACT_ATOMS: atom_id res chain seq x y z
N MET A 1 -29.72 -6.22 -1.24
CA MET A 1 -28.92 -5.04 -1.65
C MET A 1 -27.44 -5.33 -1.38
N ARG A 2 -26.53 -4.98 -2.28
CA ARG A 2 -25.08 -5.12 -2.05
C ARG A 2 -24.46 -3.76 -1.70
N ILE A 3 -23.69 -3.73 -0.62
CA ILE A 3 -22.97 -2.54 -0.15
C ILE A 3 -21.49 -2.85 -0.30
N GLU A 4 -20.75 -1.96 -0.97
CA GLU A 4 -19.30 -2.07 -1.15
C GLU A 4 -18.60 -0.84 -0.60
N ARG A 5 -17.46 -1.06 0.06
CA ARG A 5 -16.60 -0.03 0.65
C ARG A 5 -15.14 -0.39 0.47
N SER A 6 -14.29 0.62 0.57
CA SER A 6 -12.85 0.43 0.52
C SER A 6 -12.10 1.37 1.44
N VAL A 7 -10.97 0.90 1.95
CA VAL A 7 -9.90 1.73 2.48
C VAL A 7 -8.62 1.36 1.75
N THR A 8 -7.88 2.36 1.29
CA THR A 8 -6.63 2.16 0.57
C THR A 8 -5.49 2.83 1.28
N SER A 9 -4.42 2.07 1.53
CA SER A 9 -3.14 2.66 1.90
C SER A 9 -2.24 2.78 0.68
N VAL A 10 -1.58 3.91 0.51
CA VAL A 10 -0.57 4.13 -0.53
C VAL A 10 0.75 4.51 0.13
N SER A 11 1.85 3.92 -0.32
CA SER A 11 3.18 4.27 0.15
C SER A 11 4.05 4.93 -0.91
N TRP A 12 4.79 5.95 -0.48
CA TRP A 12 5.79 6.66 -1.29
C TRP A 12 7.05 6.97 -0.47
N ILE A 13 8.14 7.28 -1.15
CA ILE A 13 9.40 7.73 -0.52
C ILE A 13 9.47 9.26 -0.61
N PRO A 14 9.09 10.00 0.45
CA PRO A 14 9.26 11.45 0.47
C PRO A 14 10.74 11.81 0.54
N SER A 15 11.07 12.98 0.01
CA SER A 15 12.46 13.43 -0.09
C SER A 15 13.14 13.61 1.27
N GLU A 16 12.35 13.96 2.28
CA GLU A 16 12.74 14.19 3.67
C GLU A 16 13.02 12.89 4.43
N ALA A 17 12.51 11.75 3.96
CA ALA A 17 12.75 10.45 4.58
C ALA A 17 14.07 9.81 4.18
N VAL A 18 14.84 10.43 3.27
CA VAL A 18 16.13 9.93 2.79
C VAL A 18 17.27 10.79 3.35
N THR A 19 18.06 10.23 4.26
CA THR A 19 19.18 10.90 4.92
C THR A 19 20.53 10.24 4.58
N GLY A 20 21.64 10.95 4.86
CA GLY A 20 22.99 10.40 4.72
C GLY A 20 23.39 10.01 3.29
N VAL A 21 24.14 8.91 3.14
CA VAL A 21 24.69 8.43 1.86
C VAL A 21 23.59 8.14 0.83
N ALA A 22 22.41 7.70 1.27
CA ALA A 22 21.27 7.47 0.40
C ALA A 22 20.81 8.76 -0.31
N ARG A 23 20.94 9.94 0.32
CA ARG A 23 20.62 11.24 -0.29
C ARG A 23 21.50 11.53 -1.51
N GLY A 24 22.75 11.06 -1.50
CA GLY A 24 23.69 11.22 -2.61
C GLY A 24 23.23 10.54 -3.90
N ALA A 25 22.61 9.35 -3.81
CA ALA A 25 22.09 8.63 -4.98
C ALA A 25 20.88 9.35 -5.63
N PHE A 26 20.04 10.01 -4.83
CA PHE A 26 18.94 10.84 -5.33
C PHE A 26 19.47 12.18 -5.90
N ALA A 27 20.43 12.82 -5.23
CA ALA A 27 21.06 14.05 -5.70
C ALA A 27 21.82 13.87 -7.03
N ALA A 28 22.43 12.70 -7.25
CA ALA A 28 23.07 12.32 -8.51
C ALA A 28 22.09 11.96 -9.65
N ARG A 29 20.76 12.14 -9.44
CA ARG A 29 19.68 11.78 -10.38
C ARG A 29 19.62 10.29 -10.75
N ALA A 30 20.32 9.43 -10.02
CA ALA A 30 20.25 7.98 -10.20
C ALA A 30 18.93 7.42 -9.66
N LEU A 31 18.36 8.04 -8.62
CA LEU A 31 17.04 7.71 -8.07
C LEU A 31 16.14 8.96 -8.10
N ARG A 32 14.82 8.74 -8.25
CA ARG A 32 13.82 9.82 -8.16
C ARG A 32 13.12 9.75 -6.81
N TYR A 33 12.96 10.92 -6.19
CA TYR A 33 11.95 11.11 -5.15
C TYR A 33 10.57 10.87 -5.77
N ASP A 34 9.65 10.39 -4.96
CA ASP A 34 8.26 10.30 -5.38
C ASP A 34 7.60 11.65 -5.13
N ASP A 35 6.78 12.11 -6.08
CA ASP A 35 5.83 13.18 -5.81
C ASP A 35 4.85 12.73 -4.71
N PRO A 36 4.33 13.64 -3.87
CA PRO A 36 3.26 13.26 -2.95
C PRO A 36 2.10 12.65 -3.74
N PRO A 37 1.43 11.61 -3.21
CA PRO A 37 0.32 11.01 -3.92
C PRO A 37 -0.83 12.02 -4.04
N PRO A 38 -1.68 11.87 -5.07
CA PRO A 38 -2.78 12.80 -5.31
C PRO A 38 -3.80 12.78 -4.18
N ASP A 39 -4.59 13.84 -4.08
CA ASP A 39 -5.69 13.93 -3.10
C ASP A 39 -6.76 12.85 -3.32
N ARG A 40 -6.90 12.33 -4.55
CA ARG A 40 -7.84 11.25 -4.88
C ARG A 40 -7.17 10.13 -5.65
N LEU A 41 -7.52 8.90 -5.31
CA LEU A 41 -7.16 7.72 -6.06
C LEU A 41 -8.15 7.54 -7.22
N ILE A 42 -7.65 7.26 -8.42
CA ILE A 42 -8.50 7.04 -9.59
C ILE A 42 -8.38 5.57 -10.03
N GLU A 43 -7.29 5.23 -10.72
CA GLU A 43 -7.06 3.87 -11.24
C GLU A 43 -5.73 3.34 -10.72
N LEU A 44 -5.76 2.58 -9.61
CA LEU A 44 -4.56 2.10 -8.93
C LEU A 44 -3.61 1.33 -9.84
N ASP A 45 -4.13 0.57 -10.79
CA ASP A 45 -3.32 -0.13 -11.79
C ASP A 45 -2.59 0.81 -12.75
N ALA A 46 -3.27 1.87 -13.21
CA ALA A 46 -2.65 2.88 -14.06
C ALA A 46 -1.61 3.69 -13.28
N MET A 47 -1.94 4.08 -12.05
CA MET A 47 -1.05 4.75 -11.12
C MET A 47 0.20 3.91 -10.82
N ARG A 48 0.04 2.59 -10.60
CA ARG A 48 1.14 1.63 -10.44
C ARG A 48 2.05 1.61 -11.67
N ARG A 49 1.48 1.51 -12.88
CA ARG A 49 2.25 1.48 -14.14
C ARG A 49 3.02 2.79 -14.38
N ALA A 50 2.42 3.92 -14.01
CA ALA A 50 3.02 5.24 -14.05
C ALA A 50 4.10 5.44 -12.97
N GLY A 51 4.07 4.63 -11.90
CA GLY A 51 5.02 4.71 -10.79
C GLY A 51 4.68 5.82 -9.80
N VAL A 52 3.39 6.13 -9.64
CA VAL A 52 2.89 7.16 -8.70
C VAL A 52 3.12 6.76 -7.24
N PHE A 53 3.16 5.46 -6.96
CA PHE A 53 3.42 4.93 -5.63
C PHE A 53 4.37 3.73 -5.69
N ARG A 54 4.96 3.37 -4.55
CA ARG A 54 5.81 2.17 -4.42
C ARG A 54 5.01 0.93 -4.03
N PHE A 55 3.95 1.14 -3.26
CA PHE A 55 3.05 0.10 -2.79
C PHE A 55 1.65 0.67 -2.57
N ALA A 56 0.64 -0.17 -2.73
CA ALA A 56 -0.71 0.13 -2.26
C ALA A 56 -1.38 -1.11 -1.68
N ASN A 57 -2.16 -0.94 -0.62
CA ASN A 57 -3.05 -1.95 -0.04
C ASN A 57 -4.48 -1.47 -0.23
N GLU A 58 -5.20 -2.01 -1.22
CA GLU A 58 -6.62 -1.73 -1.40
C GLU A 58 -7.43 -2.80 -0.66
N LEU A 59 -7.89 -2.49 0.54
CA LEU A 59 -8.88 -3.31 1.23
C LEU A 59 -10.27 -2.87 0.77
N ARG A 60 -10.76 -3.52 -0.29
CA ARG A 60 -12.13 -3.39 -0.79
C ARG A 60 -12.92 -4.64 -0.40
N ALA A 61 -14.12 -4.44 0.13
CA ALA A 61 -14.98 -5.52 0.59
C ALA A 61 -16.46 -5.17 0.41
N TRP A 62 -17.30 -6.19 0.44
CA TRP A 62 -18.74 -6.03 0.26
C TRP A 62 -19.53 -6.89 1.24
N ILE A 63 -20.76 -6.45 1.51
CA ILE A 63 -21.81 -7.23 2.18
C ILE A 63 -23.09 -7.24 1.34
N GLU A 64 -23.83 -8.33 1.41
CA GLU A 64 -25.19 -8.44 0.89
C GLU A 64 -26.15 -8.39 2.07
N VAL A 65 -27.16 -7.54 1.94
CA VAL A 65 -28.15 -7.25 2.98
C VAL A 65 -29.55 -7.52 2.43
N ASP A 66 -30.33 -8.30 3.15
CA ASP A 66 -31.75 -8.54 2.91
C ASP A 66 -32.54 -8.33 4.20
N ASP A 67 -33.54 -7.45 4.16
CA ASP A 67 -34.35 -7.06 5.34
C ASP A 67 -33.50 -6.73 6.59
N GLY A 68 -32.46 -5.92 6.41
CA GLY A 68 -31.53 -5.52 7.48
C GLY A 68 -30.59 -6.63 7.99
N ARG A 69 -30.62 -7.83 7.40
CA ARG A 69 -29.77 -8.97 7.75
C ARG A 69 -28.68 -9.20 6.72
N ILE A 70 -27.50 -9.58 7.17
CA ILE A 70 -26.39 -9.95 6.28
C ILE A 70 -26.63 -11.35 5.73
N THR A 71 -26.69 -11.47 4.40
CA THR A 71 -26.89 -12.75 3.67
C THR A 71 -25.65 -13.20 2.90
N GLY A 72 -24.70 -12.30 2.67
CA GLY A 72 -23.44 -12.58 1.99
C GLY A 72 -22.37 -11.56 2.33
N HIS A 73 -21.11 -11.93 2.16
CA HIS A 73 -19.98 -11.01 2.35
C HIS A 73 -18.72 -11.51 1.63
N GLY A 74 -17.81 -10.60 1.27
CA GLY A 74 -16.55 -11.00 0.66
C GLY A 74 -15.55 -9.87 0.46
N TYR A 75 -14.30 -10.28 0.20
CA TYR A 75 -13.23 -9.39 -0.22
C TYR A 75 -13.28 -9.18 -1.74
N ALA A 76 -12.94 -7.97 -2.18
CA ALA A 76 -12.83 -7.59 -3.60
C ALA A 76 -11.55 -6.78 -3.90
N GLY A 77 -10.77 -6.42 -2.89
CA GLY A 77 -9.53 -5.67 -3.03
C GLY A 77 -8.30 -6.54 -3.30
N ARG A 78 -7.11 -5.93 -3.23
CA ARG A 78 -5.80 -6.58 -3.41
C ARG A 78 -4.64 -5.66 -3.01
N GLY A 79 -3.45 -6.24 -2.90
CA GLY A 79 -2.18 -5.51 -2.80
C GLY A 79 -1.53 -5.17 -4.15
N TYR A 80 -0.77 -4.09 -4.18
CA TYR A 80 0.03 -3.63 -5.32
C TYR A 80 1.47 -3.35 -4.89
N VAL A 81 2.43 -3.85 -5.68
CA VAL A 81 3.84 -3.46 -5.57
C VAL A 81 4.29 -2.94 -6.93
N SER A 82 4.92 -1.76 -6.93
CA SER A 82 5.41 -1.11 -8.14
C SER A 82 6.84 -1.52 -8.47
N ASP A 83 7.12 -1.61 -9.77
CA ASP A 83 8.48 -1.68 -10.28
C ASP A 83 9.19 -0.35 -10.05
N THR A 84 10.48 -0.39 -9.75
CA THR A 84 11.29 0.84 -9.64
C THR A 84 12.05 1.08 -10.93
N LYS A 85 11.82 2.24 -11.55
CA LYS A 85 12.48 2.68 -12.78
C LYS A 85 13.58 3.67 -12.43
N VAL A 86 14.81 3.34 -12.82
CA VAL A 86 16.04 4.09 -12.54
C VAL A 86 16.65 4.56 -13.84
N LYS A 87 17.17 5.79 -13.89
CA LYS A 87 18.00 6.27 -15.01
C LYS A 87 19.44 6.41 -14.54
N LEU A 88 20.36 5.80 -15.26
CA LEU A 88 21.80 5.95 -15.06
C LEU A 88 22.41 6.45 -16.38
N GLY A 89 22.63 7.76 -16.47
CA GLY A 89 22.98 8.41 -17.73
C GLY A 89 21.90 8.21 -18.80
N PRO A 90 22.24 7.82 -20.05
CA PRO A 90 21.27 7.58 -21.12
C PRO A 90 20.51 6.25 -20.97
N ARG A 91 20.90 5.38 -20.03
CA ARG A 91 20.31 4.04 -19.85
C ARG A 91 19.22 4.04 -18.79
N GLY A 92 18.09 3.42 -19.10
CA GLY A 92 17.04 3.09 -18.14
C GLY A 92 17.19 1.66 -17.63
N MET A 93 16.95 1.46 -16.34
CA MET A 93 16.92 0.15 -15.69
C MET A 93 15.60 0.00 -14.91
N VAL A 94 15.03 -1.20 -14.92
CA VAL A 94 13.80 -1.51 -14.19
C VAL A 94 14.10 -2.62 -13.20
N PHE A 95 13.86 -2.35 -11.92
CA PHE A 95 13.92 -3.33 -10.86
C PHE A 95 12.51 -3.78 -10.50
N LYS A 96 12.28 -5.09 -10.53
CA LYS A 96 10.95 -5.65 -10.28
C LYS A 96 10.61 -5.61 -8.80
N GLY A 97 9.43 -5.09 -8.51
CA GLY A 97 8.81 -5.26 -7.19
C GLY A 97 8.35 -6.71 -7.03
N VAL A 98 8.49 -7.25 -5.82
CA VAL A 98 8.06 -8.62 -5.51
C VAL A 98 7.01 -8.56 -4.42
N SER A 99 5.76 -8.89 -4.76
CA SER A 99 4.68 -9.00 -3.79
C SER A 99 4.89 -10.19 -2.85
N TYR A 100 4.58 -10.00 -1.57
CA TYR A 100 4.41 -11.08 -0.63
C TYR A 100 3.02 -11.73 -0.80
N PRO A 101 2.82 -12.95 -0.28
CA PRO A 101 1.48 -13.52 -0.18
C PRO A 101 0.55 -12.59 0.58
N GLU A 102 -0.65 -12.39 0.04
CA GLU A 102 -1.67 -11.61 0.69
C GLU A 102 -2.32 -12.41 1.83
N LEU A 103 -2.49 -11.77 2.99
CA LEU A 103 -3.13 -12.38 4.15
C LEU A 103 -4.48 -11.70 4.36
N ARG A 104 -5.53 -12.52 4.48
CA ARG A 104 -6.89 -12.06 4.80
C ARG A 104 -7.39 -12.84 6.01
N ALA A 105 -7.87 -12.13 7.03
CA ALA A 105 -8.57 -12.78 8.12
C ALA A 105 -9.92 -13.32 7.61
N ARG A 106 -10.44 -14.34 8.29
CA ARG A 106 -11.85 -14.69 8.11
C ARG A 106 -12.70 -13.48 8.52
N PRO A 107 -13.66 -13.02 7.70
CA PRO A 107 -14.51 -11.89 8.08
C PRO A 107 -15.23 -12.17 9.39
N GLU A 108 -15.21 -11.19 10.31
CA GLU A 108 -15.95 -11.27 11.56
C GLU A 108 -17.35 -10.71 11.31
N VAL A 109 -18.36 -11.59 11.38
CA VAL A 109 -19.74 -11.27 11.06
C VAL A 109 -20.51 -11.02 12.35
N ALA A 110 -21.00 -9.81 12.53
CA ALA A 110 -21.94 -9.43 13.58
C ALA A 110 -23.37 -9.38 13.01
N ALA A 111 -24.35 -9.02 13.86
CA ALA A 111 -25.75 -8.94 13.43
C ALA A 111 -25.99 -7.88 12.34
N THR A 112 -25.29 -6.75 12.42
CA THR A 112 -25.52 -5.55 11.59
C THR A 112 -24.26 -5.02 10.93
N SER A 113 -23.13 -5.74 11.03
CA SER A 113 -21.89 -5.36 10.38
C SER A 113 -21.00 -6.55 10.07
N VAL A 114 -20.07 -6.36 9.12
CA VAL A 114 -18.99 -7.30 8.85
C VAL A 114 -17.67 -6.57 8.88
N ARG A 115 -16.70 -7.16 9.58
CA ARG A 115 -15.34 -6.65 9.69
C ARG A 115 -14.39 -7.50 8.86
N PHE A 116 -13.56 -6.83 8.07
CA PHE A 116 -12.56 -7.38 7.16
C PHE A 116 -11.17 -6.91 7.59
N VAL A 117 -10.17 -7.79 7.49
CA VAL A 117 -8.77 -7.46 7.79
C VAL A 117 -7.86 -8.04 6.71
N GLN A 118 -7.03 -7.19 6.12
CA GLN A 118 -6.14 -7.56 5.02
C GLN A 118 -4.73 -7.00 5.24
N THR A 119 -3.73 -7.88 5.16
CA THR A 119 -2.32 -7.50 5.10
C THR A 119 -1.80 -7.74 3.69
N THR A 120 -1.24 -6.69 3.09
CA THR A 120 -0.49 -6.80 1.83
C THR A 120 0.89 -6.17 2.00
N GLY A 121 1.82 -6.58 1.16
CA GLY A 121 3.19 -6.08 1.20
C GLY A 121 4.07 -6.65 0.11
N GLY A 122 5.33 -6.26 0.15
CA GLY A 122 6.35 -6.81 -0.74
C GLY A 122 7.72 -6.21 -0.53
N ARG A 123 8.66 -6.64 -1.36
CA ARG A 123 9.94 -5.97 -1.56
C ARG A 123 9.80 -5.01 -2.72
N THR A 124 10.12 -3.75 -2.48
CA THR A 124 10.19 -2.75 -3.55
C THR A 124 11.34 -3.09 -4.52
N GLY A 125 11.38 -2.46 -5.70
CA GLY A 125 12.34 -2.80 -6.73
C GLY A 125 13.78 -2.33 -6.46
N ALA A 126 14.00 -1.02 -6.32
CA ALA A 126 15.36 -0.49 -6.31
C ALA A 126 16.09 -0.82 -5.01
N PRO A 127 17.34 -1.28 -5.10
CA PRO A 127 18.19 -1.41 -3.93
C PRO A 127 18.48 -0.03 -3.33
N LEU A 128 18.29 0.11 -2.02
CA LEU A 128 18.74 1.29 -1.26
C LEU A 128 19.85 0.87 -0.30
N PRO A 129 20.83 1.75 -0.02
CA PRO A 129 21.72 1.54 1.13
C PRO A 129 20.88 1.32 2.39
N ALA A 130 21.30 0.40 3.26
CA ALA A 130 20.62 0.16 4.52
C ALA A 130 20.38 1.48 5.27
N LEU A 131 19.12 1.71 5.67
CA LEU A 131 18.79 2.87 6.49
C LEU A 131 19.44 2.71 7.87
N PRO A 132 19.98 3.80 8.46
CA PRO A 132 20.50 3.78 9.83
C PRO A 132 19.43 3.26 10.81
N GLY A 133 19.83 2.40 11.76
CA GLY A 133 18.93 1.87 12.81
C GLY A 133 18.20 0.55 12.48
N GLY A 134 18.37 -0.01 11.27
CA GLY A 134 17.69 -1.25 10.85
C GLY A 134 18.42 -2.57 11.18
N GLY A 135 19.44 -2.55 12.04
CA GLY A 135 20.21 -3.73 12.47
C GLY A 135 21.04 -4.43 11.38
N ARG A 136 21.10 -3.86 10.16
CA ARG A 136 21.86 -4.40 9.02
C ARG A 136 23.24 -3.75 8.89
N PRO A 137 24.23 -4.44 8.31
CA PRO A 137 25.53 -3.83 8.03
C PRO A 137 25.36 -2.60 7.14
N PRO A 138 26.09 -1.50 7.37
CA PRO A 138 25.91 -0.22 6.67
C PRO A 138 26.21 -0.27 5.15
N PHE A 139 26.79 -1.38 4.68
CA PHE A 139 27.08 -1.66 3.27
C PHE A 139 26.07 -2.62 2.62
N ALA A 140 25.08 -3.12 3.36
CA ALA A 140 24.05 -3.97 2.81
C ALA A 140 23.11 -3.15 1.92
N VAL A 141 23.02 -3.53 0.65
CA VAL A 141 22.16 -2.89 -0.34
C VAL A 141 21.01 -3.85 -0.64
N VAL A 142 19.87 -3.62 0.01
CA VAL A 142 18.68 -4.49 -0.12
C VAL A 142 17.45 -3.62 -0.39
N PRO A 143 16.53 -4.06 -1.27
CA PRO A 143 15.30 -3.33 -1.45
C PRO A 143 14.46 -3.35 -0.16
N PRO A 144 13.89 -2.22 0.29
CA PRO A 144 13.12 -2.18 1.51
C PRO A 144 11.83 -3.01 1.38
N SER A 145 11.46 -3.65 2.49
CA SER A 145 10.15 -4.27 2.67
C SER A 145 9.13 -3.20 3.01
N VAL A 146 7.98 -3.25 2.34
CA VAL A 146 6.82 -2.38 2.58
C VAL A 146 5.60 -3.23 2.82
N TRP A 147 4.77 -2.88 3.80
CA TRP A 147 3.51 -3.57 4.06
C TRP A 147 2.57 -2.71 4.92
N THR A 148 1.27 -2.99 4.82
CA THR A 148 0.26 -2.50 5.76
C THR A 148 -0.76 -3.59 6.06
N THR A 149 -1.33 -3.54 7.27
CA THR A 149 -2.51 -4.28 7.68
C THR A 149 -3.64 -3.29 7.88
N LEU A 150 -4.68 -3.42 7.07
CA LEU A 150 -5.87 -2.58 7.11
C LEU A 150 -7.07 -3.36 7.61
N ALA A 151 -7.98 -2.60 8.17
CA ALA A 151 -9.20 -3.06 8.81
C ALA A 151 -10.35 -2.23 8.25
N LEU A 152 -11.44 -2.88 7.82
CA LEU A 152 -12.63 -2.23 7.29
C LEU A 152 -13.88 -2.88 7.89
N THR A 153 -14.77 -2.08 8.45
CA THR A 153 -16.07 -2.54 8.97
C THR A 153 -17.17 -1.90 8.16
N ILE A 154 -18.06 -2.71 7.59
CA ILE A 154 -19.20 -2.26 6.78
C ILE A 154 -20.48 -2.57 7.55
N HIS A 155 -21.35 -1.58 7.71
CA HIS A 155 -22.64 -1.71 8.39
C HIS A 155 -23.78 -1.88 7.39
N VAL A 156 -24.86 -2.54 7.83
CA VAL A 156 -26.06 -2.79 7.00
C VAL A 156 -26.79 -1.51 6.57
N ASP A 157 -26.57 -0.40 7.26
CA ASP A 157 -27.10 0.93 6.93
C ASP A 157 -26.27 1.69 5.88
N GLY A 158 -25.15 1.12 5.44
CA GLY A 158 -24.25 1.70 4.44
C GLY A 158 -23.08 2.51 5.01
N THR A 159 -23.07 2.77 6.32
CA THR A 159 -21.94 3.39 7.00
C THR A 159 -20.75 2.43 7.10
N HIS A 160 -19.55 2.97 7.29
CA HIS A 160 -18.35 2.17 7.42
C HIS A 160 -17.29 2.88 8.25
N THR A 161 -16.37 2.10 8.81
CA THR A 161 -15.19 2.60 9.51
C THR A 161 -13.95 1.82 9.07
N TYR A 162 -12.78 2.44 9.19
CA TYR A 162 -11.51 1.79 8.89
C TYR A 162 -10.47 2.02 9.96
N GLU A 163 -9.46 1.15 10.00
CA GLU A 163 -8.30 1.27 10.89
C GLU A 163 -7.01 0.87 10.17
N VAL A 164 -5.90 1.50 10.58
CA VAL A 164 -4.55 1.04 10.25
C VAL A 164 -4.05 0.19 11.41
N VAL A 165 -4.24 -1.13 11.31
CA VAL A 165 -3.86 -2.08 12.38
C VAL A 165 -2.34 -2.18 12.53
N GLY A 166 -1.62 -2.03 11.42
CA GLY A 166 -0.17 -2.03 11.43
C GLY A 166 0.42 -1.60 10.09
N ALA A 167 1.66 -1.13 10.11
CA ALA A 167 2.36 -0.71 8.91
C ALA A 167 3.88 -0.88 9.07
N SER A 168 4.58 -1.06 7.95
CA SER A 168 6.04 -0.97 7.95
C SER A 168 6.49 0.46 8.30
N PRO A 169 7.61 0.65 9.01
CA PRO A 169 8.09 1.98 9.40
C PRO A 169 8.60 2.82 8.22
N PHE A 170 8.87 2.17 7.09
CA PHE A 170 9.29 2.79 5.84
C PHE A 170 8.74 1.95 4.67
N PRO A 171 8.44 2.55 3.51
CA PRO A 171 8.16 3.97 3.25
C PRO A 171 7.02 4.57 4.09
N ARG A 172 6.74 5.88 3.94
CA ARG A 172 5.55 6.50 4.57
C ARG A 172 4.28 5.99 3.91
N HIS A 173 3.19 5.99 4.67
CA HIS A 173 1.87 5.54 4.25
C HIS A 173 0.85 6.65 4.39
N TRP A 174 -0.03 6.79 3.41
CA TRP A 174 -1.23 7.63 3.48
C TRP A 174 -2.46 6.78 3.24
N ILE A 175 -3.57 7.21 3.80
CA ILE A 175 -4.82 6.46 3.84
C ILE A 175 -5.90 7.25 3.11
N TYR A 176 -6.64 6.54 2.28
CA TYR A 176 -7.76 7.00 1.48
C TYR A 176 -8.97 6.14 1.81
N ASP A 177 -10.15 6.73 1.93
CA ASP A 177 -11.40 5.98 2.03
C ASP A 177 -12.00 5.74 0.63
N ASP A 178 -13.29 5.38 0.53
CA ASP A 178 -13.95 5.16 -0.75
C ASP A 178 -14.33 6.45 -1.50
N GLU A 179 -14.23 7.62 -0.85
CA GLU A 179 -14.51 8.94 -1.44
C GLU A 179 -13.23 9.63 -1.98
N GLY A 180 -12.07 9.15 -1.56
CA GLY A 180 -10.75 9.68 -1.92
C GLY A 180 -10.04 10.19 -0.68
#